data_AF-A0A9E1SAD2-F1
#
_entry.id   AF-A0A9E1SAD2-F1
#
_cell.length_a   1.000
_cell.length_b   1.000
_cell.length_c   1.000
_cell.angle_alpha   90.00
_cell.angle_beta   90.00
_cell.angle_gamma   90.00
#
_symmetry.space_group_name_H-M   'P 1'
#
loop_
_entity.id
_entity.type
_entity.pdbx_description
1 polymer ?
#
loop_
_entity_poly.entity_id
_entity_poly.type
_entity_poly.pdbx_seq_one_letter_code
_entity_poly.pdbx_strand_id
1 'polypeptide(L)'
;MTLYHYPFLNFVLLLIAGVSLSCSTKKETVLGVYDDPGPVVHHAVIKAPIVKKNFLNKAGKTTDHVEYYIRQSIQDYYIKFCESNISIKELNEKLENIEGDIKTLQLEVEFREGEWDICDENHDIQSRIGEYAVILKILK
;
A
#
# COMPACT_ATOMS: atom_id res chain seq x y z
N MET A 1 -37.74 -63.95 -25.30
CA MET A 1 -37.46 -63.15 -26.52
C MET A 1 -37.15 -61.73 -26.06
N THR A 2 -35.87 -61.39 -25.85
CA THR A 2 -34.99 -60.67 -26.81
C THR A 2 -35.63 -59.34 -27.23
N LEU A 3 -35.06 -58.14 -27.02
CA LEU A 3 -33.66 -57.72 -26.96
C LEU A 3 -33.54 -56.31 -26.36
N TYR A 4 -32.38 -56.05 -25.75
CA TYR A 4 -31.83 -54.73 -25.41
C TYR A 4 -31.58 -53.88 -26.66
N HIS A 5 -31.84 -52.57 -26.59
CA HIS A 5 -31.06 -51.59 -27.36
C HIS A 5 -31.02 -50.22 -26.66
N TYR A 6 -29.88 -49.95 -26.03
CA TYR A 6 -29.43 -48.62 -25.59
C TYR A 6 -28.70 -47.95 -26.77
N PRO A 7 -28.99 -46.69 -27.11
CA PRO A 7 -28.01 -45.88 -27.81
C PRO A 7 -27.18 -45.12 -26.77
N PHE A 8 -25.98 -45.65 -26.56
CA PHE A 8 -24.79 -44.90 -26.20
C PHE A 8 -24.48 -43.90 -27.33
N LEU A 9 -23.77 -42.81 -27.01
CA LEU A 9 -23.03 -41.93 -27.92
C LEU A 9 -23.76 -40.66 -28.45
N ASN A 10 -23.59 -39.56 -27.70
CA ASN A 10 -23.17 -38.25 -28.24
C ASN A 10 -22.63 -37.45 -27.05
N PHE A 11 -21.35 -37.64 -26.72
CA PHE A 11 -20.28 -36.70 -27.09
C PHE A 11 -20.64 -35.24 -26.78
N VAL A 12 -20.18 -34.80 -25.59
CA VAL A 12 -19.37 -33.60 -25.40
C VAL A 12 -19.63 -32.51 -26.46
N LEU A 13 -20.48 -31.53 -26.14
CA LEU A 13 -20.42 -30.25 -26.82
C LEU A 13 -20.90 -29.14 -25.86
N LEU A 14 -19.93 -28.36 -25.38
CA LEU A 14 -19.99 -26.98 -24.88
C LEU A 14 -20.95 -26.70 -23.71
N LEU A 15 -20.53 -26.43 -22.46
CA LEU A 15 -19.48 -25.52 -21.99
C LEU A 15 -19.13 -24.45 -23.02
N ILE A 16 -19.86 -23.33 -23.01
CA ILE A 16 -19.40 -21.93 -23.18
C ILE A 16 -20.66 -21.07 -23.34
N ALA A 17 -21.11 -20.44 -22.25
CA ALA A 17 -21.89 -19.22 -22.31
C ALA A 17 -21.47 -18.32 -21.13
N GLY A 18 -20.16 -18.14 -20.98
CA GLY A 18 -19.57 -17.08 -20.18
C GLY A 18 -19.29 -15.91 -21.10
N VAL A 19 -20.20 -14.94 -21.15
CA VAL A 19 -19.89 -13.59 -21.66
C VAL A 19 -20.11 -12.64 -20.50
N SER A 20 -19.17 -12.61 -19.57
CA SER A 20 -19.01 -11.44 -18.71
C SER A 20 -18.49 -10.32 -19.60
N LEU A 21 -19.24 -9.22 -19.65
CA LEU A 21 -18.76 -7.93 -20.15
C LEU A 21 -17.49 -7.58 -19.36
N SER A 22 -16.32 -7.87 -19.93
CA SER A 22 -15.05 -7.37 -19.43
C SER A 22 -14.88 -5.96 -19.99
N CYS A 23 -15.20 -4.97 -19.17
CA CYS A 23 -14.96 -3.57 -19.48
C CYS A 23 -13.44 -3.33 -19.42
N SER A 24 -12.76 -3.40 -20.57
CA SER A 24 -11.35 -3.05 -20.69
C SER A 24 -11.22 -1.53 -20.75
N THR A 25 -11.03 -0.88 -19.60
CA THR A 25 -10.42 0.45 -19.58
C THR A 25 -8.94 0.29 -19.90
N LYS A 26 -8.54 0.67 -21.12
CA LYS A 26 -7.14 0.86 -21.48
C LYS A 26 -6.56 1.96 -20.59
N LYS A 27 -5.65 1.62 -19.67
CA LYS A 27 -4.72 2.60 -19.11
C LYS A 27 -3.55 2.72 -20.08
N GLU A 28 -3.44 3.89 -20.66
CA GLU A 28 -2.31 4.30 -21.49
C GLU A 28 -1.05 4.29 -20.62
N THR A 29 -0.04 3.50 -21.02
CA THR A 29 1.26 3.50 -20.36
C THR A 29 2.02 4.74 -20.82
N VAL A 30 1.97 5.79 -20.00
CA VAL A 30 2.92 6.91 -20.13
C VAL A 30 4.22 6.47 -19.47
N LEU A 31 5.21 6.18 -20.32
CA LEU A 31 6.60 6.03 -19.94
C LEU A 31 7.16 7.44 -19.66
N GLY A 32 7.05 7.89 -18.41
CA GLY A 32 7.65 9.13 -17.93
C GLY A 32 8.65 8.79 -16.84
N VAL A 33 9.82 9.43 -16.90
CA VAL A 33 10.82 9.44 -15.82
C VAL A 33 10.13 9.99 -14.56
N TYR A 34 9.98 9.18 -13.52
CA TYR A 34 9.13 9.50 -12.37
C TYR A 34 9.91 10.22 -11.27
N ASP A 35 9.91 11.55 -11.35
CA ASP A 35 10.22 12.47 -10.24
C ASP A 35 8.95 13.12 -9.65
N ASP A 36 7.76 12.76 -10.14
CA ASP A 36 6.49 13.38 -9.70
C ASP A 36 5.91 12.63 -8.50
N PRO A 37 5.64 13.31 -7.35
CA PRO A 37 4.94 12.69 -6.24
C PRO A 37 3.60 12.12 -6.71
N GLY A 38 3.28 10.91 -6.23
CA GLY A 38 2.02 10.25 -6.54
C GLY A 38 0.80 11.14 -6.23
N PRO A 39 -0.34 10.94 -6.92
CA PRO A 39 -1.51 11.80 -6.75
C PRO A 39 -1.99 11.80 -5.29
N VAL A 40 -2.34 12.97 -4.78
CA VAL A 40 -2.98 13.11 -3.47
C VAL A 40 -4.36 12.50 -3.52
N VAL A 41 -4.54 11.39 -2.82
CA VAL A 41 -5.81 10.67 -2.69
C VAL A 41 -6.69 11.38 -1.66
N HIS A 42 -6.10 11.77 -0.53
CA HIS A 42 -6.84 12.37 0.57
C HIS A 42 -5.95 13.25 1.44
N HIS A 43 -6.41 14.46 1.76
CA HIS A 43 -5.77 15.35 2.75
C HIS A 43 -6.64 15.39 4.01
N ALA A 44 -6.05 15.27 5.20
CA ALA A 44 -6.79 15.29 6.45
C ALA A 44 -5.97 15.75 7.65
N VAL A 45 -6.68 16.30 8.65
CA VAL A 45 -6.19 16.44 10.01
C VAL A 45 -6.74 15.29 10.84
N ILE A 46 -5.85 14.44 11.34
CA ILE A 46 -6.21 13.19 12.03
C ILE A 46 -5.54 13.11 13.40
N LYS A 47 -6.12 12.33 14.32
CA LYS A 47 -5.48 11.93 15.57
C LYS A 47 -5.28 10.41 15.51
N ALA A 48 -4.03 9.97 15.36
CA ALA A 48 -3.72 8.58 15.06
C ALA A 48 -2.49 8.07 15.83
N PRO A 49 -2.47 6.78 16.22
CA PRO A 49 -1.29 6.14 16.77
C PRO A 49 -0.17 6.02 15.72
N ILE A 50 1.07 6.21 16.16
CA ILE A 50 2.26 5.88 15.37
C ILE A 50 2.77 4.50 15.76
N VAL A 51 2.98 3.67 14.74
CA VAL A 51 3.42 2.28 14.90
C VAL A 51 4.80 2.13 14.29
N LYS A 52 5.70 1.46 15.01
CA LYS A 52 7.01 1.06 14.50
C LYS A 52 6.97 -0.41 14.11
N LYS A 53 7.48 -0.74 12.93
CA LYS A 53 7.63 -2.14 12.48
C LYS A 53 9.03 -2.33 11.92
N ASN A 54 9.59 -3.51 12.14
CA ASN A 54 10.83 -3.87 11.48
C ASN A 54 10.54 -4.22 10.02
N PHE A 55 11.36 -3.72 9.11
CA PHE A 55 11.26 -4.03 7.69
C PHE A 55 11.54 -5.51 7.44
N LEU A 56 10.71 -6.13 6.61
CA LEU A 56 10.86 -7.50 6.15
C LEU A 56 11.44 -7.50 4.75
N ASN A 57 12.53 -8.24 4.54
CA ASN A 57 13.08 -8.38 3.19
C ASN A 57 12.25 -9.32 2.30
N LYS A 58 12.60 -9.43 1.01
CA LYS A 58 11.92 -10.33 0.05
C LYS A 58 11.91 -11.82 0.47
N ALA A 59 12.83 -12.23 1.35
CA ALA A 59 12.88 -13.58 1.90
C ALA A 59 12.03 -13.75 3.18
N GLY A 60 11.28 -12.72 3.58
CA GLY A 60 10.45 -12.73 4.78
C GLY A 60 11.24 -12.61 6.09
N LYS A 61 12.54 -12.29 6.02
CA LYS A 61 13.38 -12.13 7.21
C LYS A 61 13.28 -10.71 7.75
N THR A 62 13.03 -10.61 9.06
CA THR A 62 13.09 -9.35 9.80
C THR A 62 14.49 -8.74 9.76
N THR A 63 14.56 -7.46 9.43
CA THR A 63 15.79 -6.66 9.45
C THR A 63 15.81 -5.73 10.66
N ASP A 64 16.96 -5.10 10.92
CA ASP A 64 17.09 -4.08 11.98
C ASP A 64 16.58 -2.70 11.54
N HIS A 65 16.19 -2.54 10.27
CA HIS A 65 15.64 -1.31 9.77
C HIS A 65 14.21 -1.14 10.29
N VAL A 66 13.93 -0.01 10.94
CA VAL A 66 12.61 0.29 11.52
C VAL A 66 11.87 1.29 10.63
N GLU A 67 10.67 0.91 10.24
CA GLU A 67 9.72 1.71 9.49
C GLU A 67 8.62 2.24 10.40
N TYR A 68 8.07 3.38 10.02
CA TYR A 68 7.04 4.08 10.78
C TYR A 68 5.74 4.11 9.98
N TYR A 69 4.63 3.94 10.69
CA TYR A 69 3.31 3.86 10.11
C TYR A 69 2.32 4.71 10.90
N ILE A 70 1.37 5.31 10.19
CA ILE A 70 0.16 5.89 10.79
C ILE A 70 -0.92 4.80 10.81
N ARG A 71 -1.40 4.44 12.00
CA ARG A 71 -2.48 3.45 12.14
C ARG A 71 -3.83 4.13 12.03
N GLN A 72 -4.64 3.68 11.07
CA GLN A 72 -6.01 4.12 10.85
C GLN A 72 -6.94 2.92 10.79
N SER A 73 -7.81 2.79 11.80
CA SER A 73 -8.74 1.65 11.95
C SER A 73 -8.02 0.30 11.82
N ILE A 74 -8.04 -0.31 10.64
CA ILE A 74 -7.48 -1.64 10.34
C ILE A 74 -6.22 -1.59 9.45
N GLN A 75 -5.84 -0.41 8.95
CA GLN A 75 -4.75 -0.24 7.99
C GLN A 75 -3.63 0.60 8.60
N ASP A 76 -2.40 0.20 8.30
CA ASP A 76 -1.19 0.92 8.68
C ASP A 76 -0.59 1.53 7.41
N TYR A 77 -0.57 2.85 7.34
CA TYR A 77 -0.04 3.60 6.20
C TYR A 77 1.43 3.91 6.44
N TYR A 78 2.30 3.47 5.52
CA TYR A 78 3.73 3.75 5.58
C TYR A 78 3.98 5.26 5.55
N ILE A 79 4.87 5.76 6.41
CA ILE A 79 5.25 7.17 6.41
C ILE A 79 6.46 7.33 5.47
N LYS A 80 6.25 8.00 4.34
CA LYS A 80 7.33 8.31 3.40
C LYS A 80 8.02 9.60 3.81
N PHE A 81 9.07 9.46 4.63
CA PHE A 81 9.74 10.62 5.24
C PHE A 81 10.44 11.54 4.24
N CYS A 82 10.94 11.02 3.12
CA CYS A 82 11.61 11.84 2.11
C CYS A 82 10.67 12.82 1.40
N GLU A 83 9.36 12.53 1.39
CA GLU A 83 8.33 13.45 0.89
C GLU A 83 7.64 14.24 2.01
N SER A 84 7.89 13.88 3.28
CA SER A 84 7.28 14.53 4.43
C SER A 84 8.03 15.80 4.81
N ASN A 85 7.31 16.78 5.36
CA ASN A 85 7.89 18.02 5.85
C ASN A 85 8.57 17.87 7.23
N ILE A 86 8.58 16.66 7.77
CA ILE A 86 9.19 16.33 9.07
C ILE A 86 10.20 15.21 8.92
N SER A 87 11.20 15.21 9.79
CA SER A 87 12.20 14.15 9.85
C SER A 87 11.80 13.02 10.80
N ILE A 88 12.43 11.85 10.64
CA ILE A 88 12.34 10.74 11.61
C ILE A 88 12.75 11.21 13.02
N LYS A 89 13.77 12.08 13.12
CA LYS A 89 14.25 12.62 14.39
C LYS A 89 13.17 13.44 15.08
N GLU A 90 12.57 14.40 14.36
CA GLU A 90 11.50 15.24 14.87
C GLU A 90 10.29 14.42 15.34
N LEU A 91 9.89 13.41 14.54
CA LEU A 91 8.81 12.51 14.92
C LEU A 91 9.13 11.79 16.23
N ASN A 92 10.34 11.25 16.37
CA ASN A 92 10.75 10.54 17.59
C ASN A 92 10.77 11.45 18.82
N GLU A 93 11.29 12.67 18.70
CA GLU A 93 11.26 13.66 19.78
C GLU A 93 9.83 13.92 20.27
N LYS A 94 8.85 14.01 19.36
CA LYS A 94 7.43 14.15 19.74
C LYS A 94 6.88 12.90 20.42
N LEU A 95 7.22 11.72 19.92
CA LEU A 95 6.77 10.44 20.49
C LEU A 95 7.36 10.17 21.88
N GLU A 96 8.59 10.59 22.15
CA GLU A 96 9.24 10.42 23.46
C GLU A 96 8.53 11.20 24.57
N ASN A 97 7.92 12.34 24.24
CA ASN A 97 7.15 13.17 25.17
C ASN A 97 5.74 12.64 25.47
N ILE A 98 5.33 11.52 24.88
CA ILE A 98 4.02 10.92 25.10
C ILE A 98 4.17 9.71 26.02
N GLU A 99 3.47 9.75 27.15
CA GLU A 99 3.39 8.65 28.11
C GLU A 99 2.44 7.55 27.63
N GLY A 100 2.71 6.32 28.04
CA GLY A 100 1.92 5.13 27.71
C GLY A 100 2.42 4.35 26.50
N ASP A 101 1.88 3.14 26.34
CA ASP A 101 2.32 2.20 25.31
C ASP A 101 1.85 2.60 23.90
N ILE A 102 0.75 3.36 23.81
CA ILE A 102 0.15 3.79 22.54
C ILE A 102 0.40 5.28 22.34
N LYS A 103 1.38 5.58 21.49
CA LYS A 103 1.81 6.95 21.21
C LYS A 103 0.98 7.55 20.07
N THR A 104 0.09 8.48 20.43
CA THR A 104 -0.87 9.10 19.50
C THR A 104 -0.53 10.55 19.24
N LEU A 105 -0.49 10.95 17.97
CA LEU A 105 -0.24 12.33 17.55
C LEU A 105 -1.44 12.88 16.80
N GLN A 106 -1.64 14.20 16.90
CA GLN A 106 -2.51 14.93 15.98
C GLN A 106 -1.66 15.43 14.82
N LEU A 107 -2.03 15.07 13.59
CA LEU A 107 -1.22 15.27 12.39
C LEU A 107 -2.06 15.87 11.27
N GLU A 108 -1.44 16.73 10.48
CA GLU A 108 -1.91 17.12 9.15
C GLU A 108 -1.15 16.27 8.13
N VAL A 109 -1.89 15.49 7.34
CA VAL A 109 -1.32 14.47 6.45
C VAL A 109 -1.97 14.47 5.07
N GLU A 110 -1.20 14.02 4.11
CA GLU A 110 -1.69 13.60 2.80
C GLU A 110 -1.48 12.10 2.62
N PHE A 111 -2.54 11.41 2.24
CA PHE A 111 -2.46 10.05 1.74
C PHE A 111 -2.30 10.10 0.23
N ARG A 112 -1.30 9.39 -0.28
CA ARG A 112 -0.92 9.32 -1.69
C ARG A 112 -0.80 7.87 -2.11
N GLU A 113 -0.95 7.60 -3.40
CA GLU A 113 -0.72 6.29 -4.00
C GLU A 113 0.58 6.33 -4.80
N GLY A 114 1.48 5.36 -4.61
CA GLY A 114 2.70 5.27 -5.41
C GLY A 114 3.81 4.45 -4.77
N GLU A 115 5.03 4.68 -5.24
CA GLU A 115 6.22 3.96 -4.77
C GLU A 115 6.65 4.48 -3.39
N TRP A 116 6.83 3.55 -2.45
CA TRP A 116 7.25 3.86 -1.09
C TRP A 116 8.74 4.15 -1.01
N ASP A 117 9.52 3.53 -1.89
CA ASP A 117 10.96 3.38 -1.79
C ASP A 117 11.76 4.33 -2.67
N ILE A 118 11.10 5.08 -3.55
CA ILE A 118 11.77 6.05 -4.42
C ILE A 118 11.97 7.35 -3.65
N CYS A 119 13.22 7.62 -3.29
CA CYS A 119 13.67 8.87 -2.69
C CYS A 119 15.10 9.28 -3.13
N ASP A 120 15.90 8.35 -3.68
CA ASP A 120 17.28 8.55 -4.14
C ASP A 120 17.54 7.72 -5.42
N GLU A 121 18.50 8.15 -6.26
CA GLU A 121 18.85 7.55 -7.56
C GLU A 121 19.44 6.12 -7.48
N ASN A 122 19.73 5.61 -6.28
CA ASN A 122 20.41 4.32 -6.11
C ASN A 122 19.41 3.17 -6.05
N HIS A 123 19.15 2.57 -7.21
CA HIS A 123 18.10 1.59 -7.49
C HIS A 123 18.26 0.18 -6.85
N ASP A 124 18.96 0.05 -5.72
CA ASP A 124 19.04 -1.22 -4.97
C ASP A 124 17.84 -1.40 -4.01
N ILE A 125 16.72 -0.80 -4.35
CA ILE A 125 15.53 -0.72 -3.50
C ILE A 125 14.48 -1.72 -3.97
N GLN A 126 13.83 -2.36 -3.02
CA GLN A 126 12.70 -3.22 -3.35
C GLN A 126 11.57 -2.29 -3.82
N SER A 127 11.10 -2.41 -5.06
CA SER A 127 9.93 -1.63 -5.50
C SER A 127 8.70 -2.10 -4.72
N ARG A 128 8.21 -1.24 -3.82
CA ARG A 128 6.95 -1.38 -3.11
C ARG A 128 6.05 -0.23 -3.53
N ILE A 129 4.84 -0.59 -3.96
CA ILE A 129 3.81 0.35 -4.41
C ILE A 129 2.59 0.20 -3.52
N GLY A 130 1.96 1.31 -3.18
CA GLY A 130 0.65 1.35 -2.54
C GLY A 130 0.37 2.69 -1.87
N GLU A 131 -0.70 2.75 -1.08
CA GLU A 131 -1.05 3.94 -0.33
C GLU A 131 -0.03 4.20 0.79
N TYR A 132 0.51 5.42 0.84
CA TYR A 132 1.41 5.89 1.90
C TYR A 132 0.95 7.25 2.43
N ALA A 133 1.48 7.62 3.59
CA ALA A 133 1.24 8.90 4.23
C ALA A 133 2.45 9.82 4.11
N VAL A 134 2.17 11.08 3.81
CA VAL A 134 3.09 12.21 3.87
C VAL A 134 2.65 13.09 5.03
N ILE A 135 3.54 13.33 5.99
CA ILE A 135 3.23 14.20 7.12
C ILE A 135 3.60 15.63 6.76
N LEU A 136 2.59 16.50 6.68
CA LEU A 136 2.77 17.92 6.43
C LEU A 136 3.14 18.66 7.71
N LYS A 137 2.52 18.27 8.83
CA LYS A 137 2.72 18.92 10.14
C LYS A 137 2.30 18.05 11.30
N ILE A 138 3.03 18.16 12.42
CA ILE A 138 2.58 17.67 13.74
C ILE A 138 1.89 18.82 14.47
N LEU A 139 0.63 18.61 14.85
CA LEU A 139 -0.19 19.57 15.58
C LEU A 139 -0.02 19.40 17.10
N LYS A 140 -0.28 20.48 17.84
CA LYS A 140 -0.15 20.53 19.31
C LYS A 140 -1.30 19.82 20.00
#